data_AF-A0A7G9QD76-F1
#
_entry.id   AF-A0A7G9QD76-F1
#
_cell.length_a   1.000
_cell.length_b   1.000
_cell.length_c   1.000
_cell.angle_alpha   90.00
_cell.angle_beta   90.00
_cell.angle_gamma   90.00
#
_symmetry.space_group_name_H-M   'P 1'
#
loop_
_entity.id
_entity.type
_entity.pdbx_description
1 polymer ?
#
loop_
_entity_poly.entity_id
_entity_poly.type
_entity_poly.pdbx_seq_one_letter_code
_entity_poly.pdbx_strand_id
1 'polypeptide(L)'
;MDIKQIQELIKFVSRSGVNEVAIEQENFKITIKTNQAPTVVHATLPQAPLVQAAAPVATAPTAPVAATPAIPAAEDTSKYLTVKSPMIGTFYRSASPDKPMFVNVGDEISAGKVVCIIEAMKLFNEIESEVSGRIVKILVDNASPVEYDQPLFLVEPI
;
A
#
# COMPACT_ATOMS: atom_id res chain seq x y z
N MET A 1 12.75 10.61 28.62
CA MET A 1 13.31 9.26 28.41
C MET A 1 14.80 9.40 28.14
N ASP A 2 15.64 8.61 28.82
CA ASP A 2 17.10 8.72 28.71
C ASP A 2 17.66 7.81 27.60
N ILE A 3 18.82 8.17 27.04
CA ILE A 3 19.53 7.37 26.01
C ILE A 3 19.73 5.90 26.42
N LYS A 4 19.99 5.66 27.72
CA LYS A 4 20.17 4.29 28.25
C LYS A 4 18.89 3.46 28.14
N GLN A 5 17.73 4.06 28.38
CA GLN A 5 16.43 3.38 28.29
C GLN A 5 16.06 3.07 26.83
N ILE A 6 16.41 3.96 25.89
CA ILE A 6 16.22 3.72 24.45
C ILE A 6 17.09 2.52 23.99
N GLN A 7 18.34 2.42 24.45
CA GLN A 7 19.20 1.30 24.13
C GLN A 7 18.70 -0.04 24.70
N GLU A 8 18.15 -0.05 25.92
CA GLU A 8 17.52 -1.24 26.49
C GLU A 8 16.27 -1.64 25.71
N LEU A 9 15.45 -0.68 25.29
CA LEU A 9 14.26 -0.93 24.47
C LEU A 9 14.64 -1.55 23.12
N ILE A 10 15.65 -1.00 22.41
CA ILE A 10 16.13 -1.56 21.15
C ILE A 10 16.64 -3.00 21.34
N LYS A 11 17.38 -3.26 22.42
CA LYS A 11 17.87 -4.61 22.75
C LYS A 11 16.74 -5.57 23.08
N PHE A 12 15.71 -5.11 23.79
CA PHE A 12 14.52 -5.90 24.09
C PHE A 12 13.78 -6.27 22.81
N VAL A 13 13.46 -5.29 21.96
CA VAL A 13 12.75 -5.49 20.69
C VAL A 13 13.50 -6.46 19.78
N SER A 14 14.83 -6.35 19.72
CA SER A 14 15.67 -7.26 18.94
C SER A 14 15.66 -8.70 19.47
N ARG A 15 15.43 -8.91 20.78
CA ARG A 15 15.39 -10.26 21.40
C ARG A 15 13.99 -10.85 21.45
N SER A 16 12.95 -10.02 21.51
CA SER A 16 11.56 -10.45 21.61
C SER A 16 10.93 -10.81 20.26
N GLY A 17 11.60 -10.49 19.14
CA GLY A 17 11.11 -10.80 17.80
C GLY A 17 9.92 -9.94 17.39
N VAL A 18 9.76 -8.77 18.02
CA VAL A 18 8.66 -7.84 17.73
C VAL A 18 9.00 -7.03 16.49
N ASN A 19 8.07 -7.00 15.53
CA ASN A 19 8.27 -6.34 14.24
C ASN A 19 8.17 -4.80 14.34
N GLU A 20 7.34 -4.28 15.24
CA GLU A 20 7.16 -2.84 15.43
C GLU A 20 6.77 -2.50 16.87
N VAL A 21 7.38 -1.46 17.44
CA VAL A 21 7.02 -0.88 18.73
C VAL A 21 6.89 0.63 18.58
N ALA A 22 5.73 1.18 18.90
CA ALA A 22 5.46 2.61 18.94
C ALA A 22 5.13 3.05 20.37
N ILE A 23 5.80 4.10 20.86
CA ILE A 23 5.56 4.70 22.18
C ILE A 23 5.26 6.18 21.95
N GLU A 24 4.12 6.63 22.44
CA GLU A 24 3.68 8.02 22.37
C GLU A 24 3.41 8.53 23.79
N GLN A 25 4.05 9.64 24.15
CA GLN A 25 3.81 10.41 25.37
C GLN A 25 3.65 11.88 24.99
N GLU A 26 3.05 12.70 25.87
CA GLU A 26 2.69 14.11 25.61
C GLU A 26 3.84 14.94 25.00
N ASN A 27 5.10 14.56 25.24
CA ASN A 27 6.27 15.33 24.84
C ASN A 27 7.15 14.63 23.79
N PHE A 28 6.89 13.36 23.44
CA PHE A 28 7.70 12.64 22.46
C PHE A 28 7.04 11.37 21.90
N LYS A 29 7.41 11.03 20.66
CA LYS A 29 7.00 9.81 19.95
C LYS A 29 8.23 9.03 19.48
N ILE A 30 8.28 7.73 19.76
CA ILE A 30 9.36 6.82 19.37
C ILE A 30 8.76 5.62 18.65
N THR A 31 9.26 5.31 17.44
CA THR A 31 8.88 4.14 16.66
C THR A 31 10.12 3.32 16.33
N ILE A 32 10.11 2.03 16.67
CA ILE A 32 11.18 1.05 16.41
C ILE A 32 10.61 -0.04 15.53
N LYS A 33 11.20 -0.27 14.34
CA LYS A 33 10.80 -1.34 13.43
C LYS A 33 11.94 -2.33 13.22
N THR A 34 11.65 -3.62 13.35
CA THR A 34 12.60 -4.71 13.10
C THR A 34 12.30 -5.29 11.72
N ASN A 35 13.20 -5.06 10.76
CA ASN A 35 13.02 -5.54 9.38
C ASN A 35 13.43 -7.02 9.29
N GLN A 36 12.51 -7.93 9.64
CA GLN A 36 12.67 -9.35 9.34
C GLN A 36 12.00 -9.64 8.00
N ALA A 37 12.80 -9.90 6.97
CA ALA A 37 12.32 -10.38 5.69
C ALA A 37 11.56 -11.71 5.91
N PRO A 38 10.30 -11.85 5.45
CA PRO A 38 9.58 -13.10 5.56
C PRO A 38 10.30 -14.15 4.72
N THR A 39 10.81 -15.19 5.38
CA THR A 39 11.32 -16.39 4.69
C THR A 39 10.11 -17.17 4.20
N VAL A 40 9.76 -16.97 2.93
CA VAL A 40 8.64 -17.69 2.28
C VAL A 40 9.10 -19.13 2.03
N VAL A 41 8.69 -20.04 2.91
CA VAL A 41 8.86 -21.47 2.70
C VAL A 41 7.78 -21.93 1.72
N HIS A 42 8.16 -22.16 0.46
CA HIS A 42 7.27 -22.76 -0.54
C HIS A 42 6.98 -24.22 -0.16
N ALA A 43 5.76 -24.48 0.33
CA ALA A 43 5.26 -25.84 0.50
C ALA A 43 4.91 -26.40 -0.89
N THR A 44 5.74 -27.31 -1.40
CA THR A 44 5.44 -28.09 -2.60
C THR A 44 4.37 -29.12 -2.29
N LEU A 45 3.16 -28.93 -2.84
CA LEU A 45 2.10 -29.94 -2.81
C LEU A 45 2.45 -31.10 -3.77
N PRO A 46 2.31 -32.37 -3.35
CA PRO A 46 2.58 -33.51 -4.22
C PRO A 46 1.48 -33.66 -5.29
N GLN A 47 1.89 -33.63 -6.57
CA GLN A 47 1.03 -33.99 -7.69
C GLN A 47 0.71 -35.49 -7.65
N ALA A 48 -0.58 -35.83 -7.72
CA ALA A 48 -1.06 -37.19 -7.92
C ALA A 48 -0.84 -37.63 -9.40
N PRO A 49 -0.61 -38.93 -9.68
CA PRO A 49 -0.30 -39.39 -11.02
C PRO A 49 -1.55 -39.41 -11.91
N LEU A 50 -1.46 -38.78 -13.08
CA LEU A 50 -2.48 -38.83 -14.12
C LEU A 50 -2.33 -40.14 -14.90
N VAL A 51 -3.40 -40.94 -14.95
CA VAL A 51 -3.54 -42.12 -15.81
C VAL A 51 -3.73 -41.68 -17.26
N GLN A 52 -2.89 -42.21 -18.13
CA GLN A 52 -2.89 -42.00 -19.58
C GLN A 52 -3.96 -42.86 -20.26
N ALA A 53 -4.86 -42.23 -21.01
CA ALA A 53 -5.71 -42.91 -22.00
C ALA A 53 -5.73 -42.09 -23.30
N ALA A 54 -5.62 -42.78 -24.43
CA ALA A 54 -5.37 -42.22 -25.75
C ALA A 54 -6.64 -41.94 -26.58
N ALA A 55 -6.57 -40.83 -27.34
CA ALA A 55 -7.29 -40.49 -28.59
C ALA A 55 -8.82 -40.19 -28.55
N PRO A 56 -9.41 -39.51 -29.56
CA PRO A 56 -8.85 -38.72 -30.66
C PRO A 56 -9.33 -37.24 -30.71
N VAL A 57 -8.76 -36.50 -31.66
CA VAL A 57 -8.85 -35.06 -31.92
C VAL A 57 -10.26 -34.62 -32.32
N ALA A 58 -10.79 -33.59 -31.65
CA ALA A 58 -11.92 -32.78 -32.10
C ALA A 58 -11.66 -31.31 -31.75
N THR A 59 -11.69 -30.46 -32.78
CA THR A 59 -11.52 -29.01 -32.72
C THR A 59 -12.75 -28.33 -32.10
N ALA A 60 -12.56 -27.59 -31.01
CA ALA A 60 -13.55 -26.69 -30.41
C ALA A 60 -12.83 -25.54 -29.63
N PRO A 61 -13.50 -24.40 -29.38
CA PRO A 61 -12.93 -23.06 -29.50
C PRO A 61 -12.15 -22.58 -28.28
N THR A 62 -11.20 -21.69 -28.54
CA THR A 62 -10.39 -20.93 -27.59
C THR A 62 -11.27 -20.24 -26.53
N ALA A 63 -11.22 -20.72 -25.30
CA ALA A 63 -11.67 -19.97 -24.13
C ALA A 63 -10.61 -18.93 -23.75
N PRO A 64 -10.99 -17.71 -23.34
CA PRO A 64 -10.04 -16.66 -23.04
C PRO A 64 -9.27 -17.01 -21.76
N VAL A 65 -7.94 -17.04 -21.88
CA VAL A 65 -7.04 -17.12 -20.73
C VAL A 65 -7.29 -15.87 -19.89
N ALA A 66 -7.84 -16.08 -18.69
CA ALA A 66 -7.99 -15.03 -17.70
C ALA A 66 -6.61 -14.42 -17.44
N ALA A 67 -6.46 -13.15 -17.81
CA ALA A 67 -5.28 -12.36 -17.54
C ALA A 67 -5.04 -12.36 -16.02
N THR A 68 -4.01 -13.07 -15.59
CA THR A 68 -3.40 -12.86 -14.27
C THR A 68 -2.90 -11.41 -14.27
N PRO A 69 -3.31 -10.55 -13.31
CA PRO A 69 -2.77 -9.20 -13.23
C PRO A 69 -1.25 -9.31 -13.09
N ALA A 70 -0.53 -8.75 -14.05
CA ALA A 70 0.90 -8.60 -13.97
C ALA A 70 1.21 -7.76 -12.72
N ILE A 71 1.83 -8.38 -11.72
CA ILE A 71 2.44 -7.66 -10.60
C ILE A 71 3.52 -6.78 -11.24
N PRO A 72 3.40 -5.43 -11.20
CA PRO A 72 4.44 -4.58 -11.74
C PRO A 72 5.71 -4.86 -10.96
N ALA A 73 6.83 -5.01 -11.67
CA ALA A 73 8.16 -5.06 -11.09
C ALA A 73 8.28 -3.95 -10.05
N ALA A 74 8.82 -4.28 -8.88
CA ALA A 74 9.11 -3.32 -7.83
C ALA A 74 10.13 -2.31 -8.39
N GLU A 75 9.62 -1.20 -8.91
CA GLU A 75 10.43 -0.03 -9.23
C GLU A 75 11.04 0.47 -7.91
N ASP A 76 12.29 0.91 -7.98
CA ASP A 76 13.01 1.51 -6.86
C ASP A 76 12.24 2.76 -6.39
N THR A 77 11.37 2.58 -5.39
CA THR A 77 10.53 3.65 -4.82
C THR A 77 11.26 4.45 -3.74
N SER A 78 12.54 4.16 -3.46
CA SER A 78 13.31 4.83 -2.42
C SER A 78 13.51 6.33 -2.68
N LYS A 79 13.34 6.78 -3.92
CA LYS A 79 13.39 8.20 -4.32
C LYS A 79 12.05 8.93 -4.24
N TYR A 80 10.95 8.24 -3.97
CA TYR A 80 9.62 8.80 -3.99
C TYR A 80 9.01 8.88 -2.58
N LEU A 81 8.25 9.94 -2.34
CA LEU A 81 7.43 10.11 -1.15
C LEU A 81 6.05 9.49 -1.39
N THR A 82 5.36 9.10 -0.32
CA THR A 82 4.01 8.54 -0.40
C THR A 82 3.03 9.38 0.40
N VAL A 83 1.88 9.71 -0.19
CA VAL A 83 0.71 10.17 0.57
C VAL A 83 -0.10 8.94 0.92
N LYS A 84 -0.39 8.76 2.21
CA LYS A 84 -1.04 7.57 2.75
C LYS A 84 -2.43 7.89 3.28
N SER A 85 -3.24 6.85 3.45
CA SER A 85 -4.55 6.98 4.05
C SER A 85 -4.46 7.13 5.58
N PRO A 86 -5.07 8.16 6.18
CA PRO A 86 -5.11 8.32 7.63
C PRO A 86 -6.22 7.50 8.30
N MET A 87 -7.08 6.81 7.53
CA MET A 87 -8.24 6.08 8.04
C MET A 87 -8.63 4.90 7.14
N ILE A 88 -9.50 4.03 7.63
CA ILE A 88 -10.13 2.97 6.83
C ILE A 88 -11.37 3.55 6.16
N GLY A 89 -11.59 3.28 4.87
CA GLY A 89 -12.76 3.77 4.16
C GLY A 89 -12.76 3.45 2.66
N THR A 90 -13.53 4.21 1.89
CA THR A 90 -13.59 4.12 0.42
C THR A 90 -12.91 5.34 -0.21
N PHE A 91 -11.93 5.10 -1.07
CA PHE A 91 -11.16 6.15 -1.75
C PHE A 91 -11.92 6.74 -2.95
N TYR A 92 -11.97 8.06 -3.05
CA TYR A 92 -12.55 8.79 -4.17
C TYR A 92 -11.60 9.86 -4.70
N ARG A 93 -11.54 9.96 -6.03
CA ARG A 93 -10.69 10.92 -6.75
C ARG A 93 -11.36 12.28 -6.95
N SER A 94 -12.65 12.41 -6.71
CA SER A 94 -13.43 13.66 -6.83
C SER A 94 -14.44 13.78 -5.70
N ALA A 95 -14.91 15.01 -5.43
CA ALA A 95 -15.92 15.26 -4.40
C ALA A 95 -17.30 14.69 -4.73
N SER A 96 -17.58 14.51 -6.03
CA SER A 96 -18.81 13.95 -6.57
C SER A 96 -18.55 13.45 -7.99
N PRO A 97 -19.41 12.59 -8.57
CA PRO A 97 -19.22 12.07 -9.93
C PRO A 97 -19.08 13.16 -11.00
N ASP A 98 -19.75 14.30 -10.83
CA ASP A 98 -19.74 15.42 -11.79
C ASP A 98 -18.64 16.46 -11.53
N LYS A 99 -17.85 16.29 -10.47
CA LYS A 99 -16.76 17.21 -10.10
C LYS A 99 -15.43 16.73 -10.69
N PRO A 100 -14.52 17.66 -11.01
CA PRO A 100 -13.18 17.29 -11.47
C PRO A 100 -12.45 16.49 -10.39
N MET A 101 -11.49 15.68 -10.84
CA MET A 101 -10.58 14.98 -9.94
C MET A 101 -9.70 15.99 -9.20
N PHE A 102 -9.41 15.72 -7.93
CA PHE A 102 -8.55 16.58 -7.11
C PHE A 102 -7.13 16.68 -7.67
N VAL A 103 -6.58 15.54 -8.11
CA VAL A 103 -5.25 15.45 -8.74
C VAL A 103 -5.18 14.36 -9.80
N ASN A 104 -4.28 14.56 -10.76
CA ASN A 104 -3.89 13.63 -11.81
C ASN A 104 -2.38 13.36 -11.78
N VAL A 105 -1.95 12.30 -12.46
CA VAL A 105 -0.53 12.04 -12.67
C VAL A 105 0.09 13.19 -13.46
N GLY A 106 1.20 13.71 -12.94
CA GLY A 106 1.89 14.88 -13.46
C GLY A 106 1.56 16.17 -12.74
N ASP A 107 0.52 16.22 -11.91
CA ASP A 107 0.14 17.43 -11.18
C ASP A 107 1.10 17.70 -10.01
N GLU A 108 1.36 18.99 -9.75
CA GLU A 108 2.11 19.43 -8.58
C GLU A 108 1.19 19.62 -7.36
N ILE A 109 1.69 19.22 -6.21
CA ILE A 109 1.01 19.27 -4.92
C ILE A 109 1.92 19.90 -3.87
N SER A 110 1.30 20.53 -2.87
CA SER A 110 1.97 21.11 -1.72
C SER A 110 1.40 20.52 -0.45
N ALA A 111 2.14 20.57 0.64
CA ALA A 111 1.63 20.21 1.95
C ALA A 111 0.36 21.04 2.27
N GLY A 112 -0.72 20.38 2.72
CA GLY A 112 -2.03 20.98 2.96
C GLY A 112 -2.97 21.02 1.74
N LYS A 113 -2.52 20.65 0.53
CA LYS A 113 -3.42 20.58 -0.64
C LYS A 113 -4.29 19.33 -0.55
N VAL A 114 -5.60 19.47 -0.74
CA VAL A 114 -6.54 18.34 -0.84
C VAL A 114 -6.27 17.52 -2.10
N VAL A 115 -6.02 16.22 -1.95
CA VAL A 115 -5.65 15.30 -3.05
C VAL A 115 -6.67 14.19 -3.31
N CYS A 116 -7.52 13.87 -2.35
CA CYS A 116 -8.63 12.92 -2.51
C CYS A 116 -9.64 13.06 -1.37
N ILE A 117 -10.70 12.26 -1.42
CA ILE A 117 -11.63 12.06 -0.31
C ILE A 117 -11.64 10.59 0.08
N ILE A 118 -11.81 10.34 1.37
CA ILE A 118 -12.12 9.01 1.90
C ILE A 118 -13.48 9.04 2.58
N GLU A 119 -14.37 8.15 2.14
CA GLU A 119 -15.65 7.92 2.79
C GLU A 119 -15.49 6.93 3.94
N ALA A 120 -15.81 7.37 5.15
CA ALA A 120 -15.86 6.52 6.34
C ALA A 120 -17.15 6.82 7.12
N MET A 121 -17.94 5.79 7.41
CA MET A 121 -19.21 5.92 8.15
C MET A 121 -20.18 6.97 7.57
N LYS A 122 -20.29 7.04 6.23
CA LYS A 122 -21.07 8.04 5.46
C LYS A 122 -20.55 9.48 5.52
N LEU A 123 -19.35 9.69 6.07
CA LEU A 123 -18.69 10.99 6.10
C LEU A 123 -17.59 11.02 5.04
N PHE A 124 -17.58 12.08 4.23
CA PHE A 124 -16.60 12.31 3.17
C PHE A 124 -15.49 13.21 3.71
N ASN A 125 -14.36 12.61 4.08
CA ASN A 125 -13.23 13.32 4.66
C ASN A 125 -12.22 13.69 3.57
N GLU A 126 -11.93 14.98 3.43
CA GLU A 126 -10.86 15.47 2.56
C GLU A 126 -9.50 15.07 3.11
N ILE A 127 -8.64 14.55 2.24
CA ILE A 127 -7.29 14.15 2.57
C ILE A 127 -6.33 15.17 1.97
N GLU A 128 -5.57 15.83 2.84
CA GLU A 128 -4.52 16.75 2.47
C GLU A 128 -3.19 16.03 2.29
N SER A 129 -2.36 16.50 1.37
CA SER A 129 -1.00 16.01 1.24
C SER A 129 -0.14 16.45 2.43
N GLU A 130 0.67 15.56 2.99
CA GLU A 130 1.69 15.88 3.99
C GLU A 130 3.02 16.29 3.35
N VAL A 131 3.17 16.08 2.04
CA VAL A 131 4.40 16.30 1.27
C VAL A 131 4.17 17.27 0.12
N SER A 132 5.25 17.84 -0.41
CA SER A 132 5.24 18.67 -1.62
C SER A 132 6.01 17.97 -2.72
N GLY A 133 5.53 18.08 -3.96
CA GLY A 133 6.11 17.35 -5.09
C GLY A 133 5.15 17.20 -6.26
N ARG A 134 5.51 16.30 -7.19
CA ARG A 134 4.71 15.95 -8.36
C ARG A 134 4.13 14.54 -8.22
N ILE A 135 2.84 14.36 -8.49
CA ILE A 135 2.20 13.03 -8.49
C ILE A 135 2.79 12.22 -9.65
N VAL A 136 3.47 11.12 -9.35
CA VAL A 136 3.99 10.20 -10.36
C VAL A 136 3.09 8.99 -10.58
N LYS A 137 2.34 8.58 -9.55
CA LYS A 137 1.43 7.44 -9.63
C LYS A 137 0.29 7.53 -8.63
N ILE A 138 -0.87 7.04 -9.03
CA ILE A 138 -2.02 6.79 -8.16
C ILE A 138 -2.06 5.28 -7.92
N LEU A 139 -2.02 4.88 -6.65
CA LEU A 139 -1.84 3.48 -6.24
C LEU A 139 -3.16 2.75 -5.95
N VAL A 140 -4.27 3.50 -5.92
CA VAL A 140 -5.60 2.97 -5.60
C VAL A 140 -6.61 3.44 -6.65
N ASP A 141 -7.46 2.52 -7.08
CA ASP A 141 -8.54 2.80 -8.03
C ASP A 141 -9.68 3.59 -7.36
N ASN A 142 -10.36 4.42 -8.15
CA ASN A 142 -11.51 5.18 -7.66
C ASN A 142 -12.63 4.25 -7.16
N ALA A 143 -13.30 4.64 -6.07
CA ALA A 143 -14.35 3.86 -5.40
C ALA A 143 -13.88 2.50 -4.86
N SER A 144 -12.61 2.39 -4.47
CA SER A 144 -12.02 1.17 -3.88
C SER A 144 -11.80 1.30 -2.37
N PRO A 145 -11.85 0.18 -1.62
CA PRO A 145 -11.56 0.20 -0.19
C PRO A 145 -10.08 0.50 0.07
N VAL A 146 -9.82 1.22 1.16
CA VAL A 146 -8.48 1.55 1.65
C VAL A 146 -8.37 1.33 3.16
N GLU A 147 -7.16 0.97 3.59
CA GLU A 147 -6.80 0.73 4.98
C GLU A 147 -5.98 1.88 5.58
N TYR A 148 -5.83 1.88 6.90
CA TYR A 148 -4.94 2.81 7.59
C TYR A 148 -3.48 2.63 7.14
N ASP A 149 -2.78 3.75 6.93
CA ASP A 149 -1.38 3.81 6.48
C ASP A 149 -1.15 3.20 5.08
N GLN A 150 -2.22 2.88 4.34
CA GLN A 150 -2.11 2.40 2.96
C GLN A 150 -1.63 3.53 2.03
N PRO A 151 -0.58 3.34 1.22
CA PRO A 151 -0.17 4.31 0.21
C PRO A 151 -1.25 4.54 -0.85
N LEU A 152 -1.60 5.81 -1.08
CA LEU A 152 -2.59 6.24 -2.06
C LEU A 152 -1.94 6.85 -3.29
N PHE A 153 -0.88 7.62 -3.09
CA PHE A 153 -0.16 8.33 -4.14
C PHE A 153 1.35 8.16 -3.97
N LEU A 154 2.04 8.12 -5.09
CA LEU A 154 3.49 8.21 -5.17
C LEU A 154 3.86 9.60 -5.70
N VAL A 155 4.79 10.26 -5.03
CA VAL A 155 5.14 11.67 -5.24
C VAL A 155 6.65 11.80 -5.43
N GLU A 156 7.05 12.48 -6.50
CA GLU A 156 8.44 12.90 -6.71
C GLU A 156 8.67 14.24 -6.01
N PRO A 157 9.61 14.32 -5.05
CA PRO A 157 9.93 15.58 -4.41
C PRO A 157 10.53 16.56 -5.43
N ILE A 158 10.10 17.83 -5.36
CA ILE A 158 10.58 18.93 -6.21
C ILE A 158 11.31 19.98 -5.39
#